data_AF-A0A836EIZ4-F1
#
_entry.id   AF-A0A836EIZ4-F1
#
_cell.length_a   1.000
_cell.length_b   1.000
_cell.length_c   1.000
_cell.angle_alpha   90.00
_cell.angle_beta   90.00
_cell.angle_gamma   90.00
#
_symmetry.space_group_name_H-M   'P 1'
#
loop_
_entity.id
_entity.type
_entity.pdbx_description
1 polymer ?
#
loop_
_entity_poly.entity_id
_entity_poly.type
_entity_poly.pdbx_seq_one_letter_code
_entity_poly.pdbx_strand_id
1 'polypeptide(L)'
;MGLQFGNLPIRIRRIVYYSLSPLEQRAWAKSITHGVPHMMKRIMHFLPPMIPGFTMTVVVITWANAAHDRYTRKDPKLYEGDK
;
A
#
# COMPACT_ATOMS: atom_id res chain seq x y z
N MET A 1 17.34 8.66 31.63
CA MET A 1 16.24 8.00 32.38
C MET A 1 15.45 7.19 31.37
N GLY A 2 15.65 5.87 31.34
CA GLY A 2 15.24 5.01 30.22
C GLY A 2 13.75 4.66 30.21
N LEU A 3 13.21 4.41 29.02
CA LEU A 3 11.88 3.84 28.81
C LEU A 3 11.91 2.38 29.28
N GLN A 4 11.67 2.16 30.57
CA GLN A 4 11.58 0.82 31.19
C GLN A 4 10.18 0.63 31.79
N PHE A 5 9.70 -0.61 31.79
CA PHE A 5 8.49 -0.96 32.53
C PHE A 5 8.63 -0.55 34.00
N GLY A 6 7.63 0.16 34.52
CA GLY A 6 7.67 0.79 35.85
C GLY A 6 8.05 2.28 35.85
N ASN A 7 8.85 2.74 34.87
CA ASN A 7 9.24 4.14 34.68
C ASN A 7 8.80 4.70 33.32
N LEU A 8 7.66 4.23 32.82
CA LEU A 8 7.05 4.78 31.61
C LEU A 8 6.54 6.21 31.89
N PRO A 9 6.69 7.14 30.94
CA PRO A 9 6.31 8.54 31.13
C PRO A 9 4.79 8.76 31.24
N ILE A 10 3.99 7.73 30.94
CA ILE A 10 2.52 7.79 30.95
C ILE A 10 2.01 7.30 32.30
N ARG A 11 1.25 8.15 33.01
CA ARG A 11 0.64 7.81 34.31
C ARG A 11 -0.84 7.42 34.14
N ILE A 12 -1.10 6.11 34.12
CA ILE A 12 -2.44 5.55 34.00
C ILE A 12 -3.05 5.37 35.41
N ARG A 13 -4.31 5.75 35.62
CA ARG A 13 -5.04 5.53 36.88
C ARG A 13 -6.44 4.99 36.58
N ARG A 14 -6.92 4.06 37.43
CA ARG A 14 -8.31 3.54 37.42
C ARG A 14 -8.74 2.90 36.09
N ILE A 15 -7.92 2.03 35.51
CA ILE A 15 -8.31 1.20 34.36
C ILE A 15 -8.22 -0.27 34.76
N VAL A 16 -9.26 -1.04 34.44
CA VAL A 16 -9.31 -2.50 34.66
C VAL A 16 -9.35 -3.18 33.31
N TYR A 17 -8.46 -4.16 33.11
CA TYR A 17 -8.38 -4.95 31.89
C TYR A 17 -8.75 -6.41 32.21
N TYR A 18 -9.47 -7.05 31.29
CA TYR A 18 -9.83 -8.46 31.40
C TYR A 18 -9.23 -9.23 30.23
N SER A 19 -8.71 -10.43 30.50
CA SER A 19 -8.12 -11.31 29.49
C SER A 19 -8.48 -12.76 29.79
N LEU A 20 -8.70 -13.56 28.74
CA LEU A 20 -8.88 -15.00 28.84
C LEU A 20 -7.55 -15.72 28.59
N SER A 21 -7.32 -16.87 29.21
CA SER A 21 -6.14 -17.71 28.93
C SER A 21 -6.10 -18.12 27.46
N PRO A 22 -4.92 -18.17 26.80
CA PRO A 22 -4.81 -18.58 25.40
C PRO A 22 -5.36 -19.99 25.12
N LEU A 23 -5.30 -20.89 26.10
CA LEU A 23 -5.80 -22.27 25.98
C LEU A 23 -7.33 -22.33 25.90
N GLU A 24 -8.01 -21.31 26.45
CA GLU A 24 -9.48 -21.18 26.47
C GLU A 24 -10.00 -20.42 25.23
N GLN A 25 -9.10 -19.86 24.42
CA GLN A 25 -9.45 -19.07 23.24
C GLN A 25 -9.27 -19.86 21.96
N ARG A 26 -10.09 -19.52 20.95
CA ARG A 26 -9.88 -19.98 19.58
C ARG A 26 -8.85 -19.07 18.91
N ALA A 27 -7.73 -19.63 18.47
CA ALA A 27 -6.65 -18.87 17.82
C ALA A 27 -7.14 -18.05 16.60
N TRP A 28 -8.13 -18.56 15.85
CA TRP A 28 -8.68 -17.94 14.64
C TRP A 28 -10.18 -17.67 14.78
N ALA A 29 -10.57 -17.01 15.87
CA ALA A 29 -11.96 -16.66 16.10
C ALA A 29 -12.49 -15.71 15.00
N LYS A 30 -13.65 -16.04 14.41
CA LYS A 30 -14.38 -15.19 13.46
C LYS A 30 -13.54 -14.72 12.24
N SER A 31 -12.54 -15.50 11.83
CA SER A 31 -11.64 -15.14 10.74
C SER A 31 -12.37 -14.81 9.42
N ILE A 32 -13.38 -15.60 9.07
CA ILE A 32 -14.16 -15.39 7.85
C ILE A 32 -15.19 -14.28 8.04
N THR A 33 -16.02 -14.37 9.08
CA THR A 33 -17.16 -13.44 9.26
C THR A 33 -16.75 -12.03 9.68
N HIS A 34 -15.65 -11.87 10.40
CA HIS A 34 -15.15 -10.56 10.85
C HIS A 34 -13.81 -10.20 10.20
N GLY A 35 -12.91 -11.16 10.02
CA GLY A 35 -11.59 -10.90 9.45
C GLY A 35 -11.64 -10.46 7.99
N VAL A 36 -12.36 -11.19 7.12
CA VAL A 36 -12.44 -10.86 5.68
C VAL A 36 -13.11 -9.50 5.44
N PRO A 37 -14.27 -9.16 6.05
CA PRO A 37 -14.85 -7.83 5.88
C PRO A 37 -13.95 -6.71 6.38
N HIS A 38 -13.23 -6.91 7.49
CA HIS A 38 -12.32 -5.89 8.01
C HIS A 38 -11.09 -5.72 7.12
N MET A 39 -10.56 -6.81 6.56
CA MET A 39 -9.49 -6.76 5.56
C MET A 39 -9.94 -5.97 4.32
N MET A 40 -11.14 -6.22 3.82
CA MET A 40 -11.68 -5.47 2.67
C MET A 40 -11.87 -3.99 2.99
N LYS A 41 -12.39 -3.64 4.17
CA LYS A 41 -12.46 -2.23 4.61
C LYS A 41 -11.09 -1.58 4.65
N ARG A 42 -10.08 -2.30 5.14
CA ARG A 42 -8.69 -1.84 5.17
C ARG A 42 -8.17 -1.58 3.76
N ILE A 43 -8.37 -2.50 2.82
CA ILE A 43 -7.96 -2.35 1.41
C ILE A 43 -8.64 -1.13 0.77
N MET A 44 -9.96 -0.97 0.95
CA MET A 44 -10.70 0.17 0.42
C MET A 44 -10.23 1.51 1.00
N HIS A 45 -9.73 1.53 2.24
CA HIS A 45 -9.17 2.74 2.84
C HIS A 45 -7.78 3.08 2.29
N PHE A 46 -6.94 2.09 2.00
CA PHE A 46 -5.59 2.29 1.48
C PHE A 46 -5.54 2.53 -0.04
N LEU A 47 -6.51 2.04 -0.80
CA LEU A 47 -6.52 2.16 -2.26
C LEU A 47 -6.53 3.62 -2.76
N PRO A 48 -7.41 4.52 -2.30
CA PRO A 48 -7.49 5.89 -2.83
C PRO A 48 -6.19 6.71 -2.78
N PRO A 49 -5.43 6.76 -1.67
CA PRO A 49 -4.15 7.47 -1.67
C PRO A 49 -3.07 6.78 -2.50
N MET A 50 -3.19 5.47 -2.73
CA MET A 50 -2.19 4.67 -3.43
C MET A 50 -2.36 4.71 -4.95
N ILE A 51 -3.60 4.62 -5.44
CA ILE A 51 -3.95 4.50 -6.88
C ILE A 51 -3.30 5.59 -7.76
N PRO A 52 -3.29 6.89 -7.39
CA PRO A 52 -2.70 7.92 -8.24
C PRO A 52 -1.22 7.69 -8.54
N GLY A 53 -0.43 7.26 -7.55
CA GLY A 53 1.00 6.98 -7.76
C GLY A 53 1.25 5.82 -8.72
N PHE A 54 0.48 4.74 -8.56
CA PHE A 54 0.60 3.56 -9.43
C PHE A 54 0.13 3.85 -10.86
N THR A 55 -1.00 4.55 -11.01
CA THR A 55 -1.53 4.91 -12.33
C THR A 55 -0.59 5.83 -13.09
N MET A 56 -0.03 6.86 -12.44
CA MET A 56 0.97 7.73 -13.05
C MET A 56 2.20 6.97 -13.52
N THR A 57 2.68 6.02 -12.71
CA THR A 57 3.85 5.20 -13.06
C THR A 57 3.59 4.38 -14.32
N VAL A 58 2.42 3.72 -14.39
CA VAL A 58 2.03 2.93 -15.57
C VAL A 58 1.94 3.82 -16.81
N VAL A 59 1.30 4.98 -16.70
CA VAL A 59 1.17 5.93 -17.83
C VAL A 59 2.54 6.40 -18.33
N VAL A 60 3.47 6.72 -17.44
CA VAL A 60 4.82 7.16 -17.83
C VAL A 60 5.57 6.04 -18.54
N ILE A 61 5.49 4.80 -18.04
CA ILE A 61 6.17 3.66 -18.66
C ILE A 61 5.61 3.38 -20.06
N THR A 62 4.29 3.36 -20.22
CA THR A 62 3.68 3.09 -21.53
C THR A 62 3.98 4.20 -22.53
N TRP A 63 3.94 5.46 -22.10
CA TRP A 63 4.32 6.60 -22.94
C TRP A 63 5.80 6.55 -23.34
N ALA A 64 6.71 6.29 -22.40
CA ALA A 64 8.14 6.27 -22.65
C ALA A 64 8.52 5.20 -23.68
N ASN A 65 7.96 3.98 -23.56
CA ASN A 65 8.18 2.91 -24.52
C ASN A 65 7.64 3.29 -25.91
N ALA A 66 6.42 3.82 -26.00
CA ALA A 66 5.82 4.25 -27.27
C ALA A 66 6.55 5.46 -27.90
N ALA A 67 7.16 6.33 -27.09
CA ALA A 67 7.99 7.43 -27.57
C ALA A 67 9.33 6.92 -28.10
N HIS A 68 9.99 6.01 -27.37
CA HIS A 68 11.23 5.39 -27.79
C HIS A 68 11.09 4.67 -29.14
N ASP A 69 10.03 3.88 -29.31
CA ASP A 69 9.74 3.18 -30.57
C ASP A 69 9.45 4.13 -31.75
N ARG A 70 8.94 5.34 -31.47
CA ARG A 70 8.69 6.37 -32.50
C ARG A 70 9.98 7.08 -32.91
N TYR A 71 10.84 7.43 -31.95
CA TYR A 71 12.08 8.19 -32.23
C TYR A 71 13.21 7.33 -32.80
N THR A 72 13.19 6.02 -32.56
CA THR A 72 14.15 5.09 -33.15
C THR A 72 13.89 4.80 -34.63
N ARG A 73 12.66 5.04 -35.11
CA ARG A 73 12.30 4.89 -36.53
C ARG A 73 12.85 6.07 -37.32
N LYS A 74 13.45 5.77 -38.48
CA LYS A 74 13.88 6.78 -39.44
C LYS A 74 12.66 7.51 -40.00
N ASP A 75 12.70 8.84 -40.04
CA ASP A 75 11.66 9.65 -40.68
C ASP A 75 11.90 9.72 -42.20
N PRO A 76 11.00 9.20 -43.05
CA PRO A 76 11.15 9.25 -44.51
C PRO A 76 11.31 10.67 -45.06
N LYS A 77 10.70 11.67 -44.40
CA LYS A 77 10.69 13.07 -44.86
C LYS A 77 12.07 13.74 -44.84
N LEU A 78 12.99 13.22 -44.02
CA LEU A 78 14.35 13.74 -43.93
C LEU A 78 15.23 13.36 -45.13
N TYR A 79 14.78 12.43 -45.98
CA TYR A 79 15.57 11.91 -47.12
C TYR A 79 15.01 12.35 -48.49
N GLU A 80 13.95 13.17 -48.54
CA GLU A 80 13.28 13.56 -49.79
C GLU A 80 14.10 14.52 -50.66
N GLY A 81 15.05 15.26 -50.07
CA GLY A 81 15.89 16.27 -50.74
C GLY A 81 17.36 15.88 -50.90
N ASP A 82 17.76 14.67 -50.51
CA ASP A 82 19.14 14.20 -50.61
C ASP A 82 19.33 13.56 -52.00
N LYS A 83 19.73 14.39 -52.98
CA LYS A 83 20.07 14.01 -54.35
C LYS A 83 21.49 14.40 -54.67
#